data_AF-A0A0D0JKU2-F1
#
_entry.id   AF-A0A0D0JKU2-F1
#
_cell.length_a   1.000
_cell.length_b   1.000
_cell.length_c   1.000
_cell.angle_alpha   90.00
_cell.angle_beta   90.00
_cell.angle_gamma   90.00
#
_symmetry.space_group_name_H-M   'P 1'
#
loop_
_entity.id
_entity.type
_entity.pdbx_description
1 polymer ?
#
loop_
_entity_poly.entity_id
_entity_poly.type
_entity_poly.pdbx_seq_one_letter_code
_entity_poly.pdbx_strand_id
1 'polypeptide(L)'
;HDTPGGQLATYLAAWEAGADAVDGASASMAGTTSQPALSAIVAAAAHTERDTGLDLGAVCDLEPYWEAIRKVYAPFESGLPA
;
A
#
# COMPACT_ATOMS: atom_id res chain seq x y z
N HIS A 1 2.33 0.81 -9.16
CA HIS A 1 1.13 1.65 -9.32
C HIS A 1 -0.07 0.76 -9.51
N ASP A 2 -1.16 1.03 -8.80
CA ASP A 2 -2.33 0.16 -8.65
C ASP A 2 -3.55 0.63 -9.46
N THR A 3 -3.31 1.31 -10.58
CA THR A 3 -4.39 1.87 -11.41
C THR A 3 -5.41 0.81 -11.86
N PRO A 4 -4.97 -0.41 -12.24
CA PRO A 4 -5.87 -1.51 -12.57
C PRO A 4 -6.51 -2.21 -11.34
N GLY A 5 -6.05 -1.92 -10.11
CA GLY A 5 -6.51 -2.57 -8.87
C GLY A 5 -6.03 -4.00 -8.64
N GLY A 6 -5.06 -4.47 -9.45
CA GLY A 6 -4.53 -5.84 -9.40
C GLY A 6 -3.07 -5.94 -8.96
N GLN A 7 -2.44 -4.85 -8.53
CA GLN A 7 -1.00 -4.85 -8.34
C GLN A 7 -0.53 -5.65 -7.13
N LEU A 8 -1.39 -5.88 -6.13
CA LEU A 8 -1.05 -6.79 -5.03
C LEU A 8 -0.75 -8.21 -5.56
N ALA A 9 -1.54 -8.71 -6.51
CA ALA A 9 -1.27 -10.00 -7.15
C ALA A 9 0.01 -9.98 -7.99
N THR A 10 0.33 -8.83 -8.60
CA THR A 10 1.61 -8.64 -9.31
C THR A 10 2.80 -8.72 -8.35
N TYR A 11 2.68 -8.19 -7.13
CA TYR A 11 3.72 -8.29 -6.11
C TYR A 11 3.90 -9.72 -5.60
N LEU A 12 2.83 -10.48 -5.41
CA LEU A 12 2.93 -11.90 -5.08
C LEU A 12 3.75 -12.66 -6.14
N ALA A 13 3.42 -12.47 -7.42
CA ALA A 13 4.17 -13.08 -8.51
C ALA A 13 5.63 -12.60 -8.60
N ALA A 14 5.89 -11.32 -8.28
CA ALA A 14 7.25 -10.78 -8.25
C ALA A 14 8.11 -11.42 -7.14
N TRP A 15 7.53 -11.64 -5.96
CA TRP A 15 8.21 -12.35 -4.87
C TRP A 15 8.51 -13.81 -5.22
N GLU A 16 7.57 -14.51 -5.86
CA GLU A 16 7.80 -15.87 -6.38
C GLU A 16 8.94 -15.90 -7.42
N ALA A 17 9.04 -14.86 -8.25
CA ALA A 17 10.12 -14.69 -9.22
C ALA A 17 11.46 -14.25 -8.59
N GLY A 18 11.53 -14.05 -7.27
CA GLY A 18 12.75 -13.74 -6.54
C GLY A 18 13.03 -12.25 -6.35
N ALA A 19 12.04 -11.36 -6.53
CA ALA A 19 12.20 -9.96 -6.19
C ALA A 19 12.46 -9.77 -4.68
N ASP A 20 13.45 -8.94 -4.33
CA ASP A 20 13.85 -8.67 -2.95
C ASP A 20 12.99 -7.61 -2.25
N ALA A 21 12.35 -6.72 -3.01
CA ALA A 21 11.59 -5.58 -2.48
C ALA A 21 10.45 -5.15 -3.41
N VAL A 22 9.45 -4.51 -2.81
CA VAL A 22 8.32 -3.84 -3.50
C VAL A 22 8.00 -2.52 -2.82
N ASP A 23 7.41 -1.59 -3.56
CA ASP A 23 6.99 -0.28 -3.03
C ASP A 23 5.52 -0.29 -2.60
N GLY A 24 5.22 0.40 -1.51
CA GLY A 24 3.86 0.60 -1.02
C GLY A 24 3.61 2.04 -0.55
N ALA A 25 2.35 2.39 -0.35
CA ALA A 25 1.94 3.68 0.21
C ALA A 25 1.03 3.48 1.44
N SER A 26 0.99 4.46 2.36
CA SER A 26 -0.02 4.50 3.43
C SER A 26 -1.42 4.34 2.83
N ALA A 27 -2.31 3.51 3.41
CA ALA A 27 -3.59 3.17 2.76
C ALA A 27 -4.43 4.40 2.39
N SER A 28 -4.43 5.43 3.25
CA SER A 28 -5.10 6.72 2.99
C SER A 28 -4.55 7.50 1.78
N MET A 29 -3.38 7.13 1.26
CA MET A 29 -2.69 7.70 0.10
C MET A 29 -2.42 6.66 -1.00
N ALA A 30 -2.96 5.45 -0.87
CA ALA A 30 -2.70 4.31 -1.76
C ALA A 30 -3.84 4.11 -2.77
N GLY A 31 -3.64 3.12 -3.66
CA GLY A 31 -4.65 2.72 -4.64
C GLY A 31 -4.80 3.72 -5.78
N THR A 32 -5.69 3.40 -6.72
CA THR A 32 -5.87 4.16 -7.97
C THR A 32 -4.51 4.39 -8.65
N THR A 33 -4.13 5.61 -8.97
CA THR A 33 -2.85 5.93 -9.61
C THR A 33 -1.63 5.82 -8.66
N SER A 34 -1.82 5.61 -7.36
CA SER A 34 -0.75 5.45 -6.36
C SER A 34 -0.20 4.02 -6.32
N GLN A 35 0.68 3.71 -5.37
CA GLN A 35 1.11 2.34 -5.08
C GLN A 35 0.02 1.57 -4.32
N PRO A 36 0.09 0.22 -4.27
CA PRO A 36 -0.76 -0.57 -3.38
C PRO A 36 -0.58 -0.19 -1.91
N ALA A 37 -1.62 -0.44 -1.11
CA ALA A 37 -1.61 -0.13 0.32
C ALA A 37 -0.55 -0.97 1.05
N LEU A 38 0.34 -0.31 1.80
CA LEU A 38 1.41 -0.95 2.54
C LEU A 38 0.86 -1.92 3.60
N SER A 39 -0.25 -1.57 4.25
CA SER A 39 -0.95 -2.46 5.19
C SER A 39 -1.44 -3.74 4.50
N ALA A 40 -1.93 -3.67 3.26
CA ALA A 40 -2.30 -4.85 2.48
C ALA A 40 -1.09 -5.70 2.07
N ILE A 41 0.02 -5.08 1.68
CA ILE A 41 1.29 -5.77 1.35
C ILE A 41 1.82 -6.52 2.58
N VAL A 42 1.91 -5.85 3.73
CA VAL A 42 2.39 -6.44 4.99
C VAL A 42 1.49 -7.59 5.43
N ALA A 43 0.17 -7.39 5.39
CA ALA A 43 -0.79 -8.44 5.75
C ALA A 43 -0.72 -9.65 4.80
N ALA A 44 -0.50 -9.44 3.49
CA ALA A 44 -0.38 -10.52 2.52
C ALA A 44 0.91 -11.34 2.68
N ALA A 45 1.99 -10.70 3.13
CA ALA A 45 3.28 -11.35 3.36
C ALA A 45 3.38 -12.04 4.74
N ALA A 46 2.55 -11.65 5.71
CA ALA A 46 2.59 -12.16 7.07
C ALA A 46 2.47 -13.69 7.11
N HIS A 47 3.29 -14.33 7.97
CA HIS A 47 3.32 -15.79 8.13
C HIS A 47 3.72 -16.58 6.88
N THR A 48 4.41 -15.94 5.93
CA THR A 48 5.02 -16.59 4.77
C THR A 48 6.55 -16.53 4.86
N GLU A 49 7.24 -17.17 3.92
CA GLU A 49 8.70 -17.01 3.79
C GLU A 49 9.13 -15.59 3.39
N ARG A 50 8.18 -14.75 2.96
CA ARG A 50 8.38 -13.37 2.55
C ARG A 50 7.92 -12.37 3.62
N ASP A 51 7.70 -12.82 4.85
CA ASP A 51 7.30 -11.95 5.95
C ASP A 51 8.22 -10.72 6.04
N THR A 52 7.61 -9.54 6.08
CA THR A 52 8.34 -8.27 6.03
C THR A 52 9.00 -7.93 7.37
N GLY A 53 8.57 -8.56 8.47
CA GLY A 53 8.99 -8.23 9.83
C GLY A 53 8.48 -6.87 10.32
N LEU A 54 7.63 -6.19 9.55
CA LEU A 54 6.97 -4.94 9.96
C LEU A 54 5.76 -5.22 10.83
N ASP A 55 5.58 -4.43 11.89
CA ASP A 55 4.39 -4.49 12.71
C ASP A 55 3.19 -3.90 11.96
N LEU A 56 2.19 -4.73 11.65
CA LEU A 56 1.01 -4.30 10.90
C LEU A 56 0.23 -3.20 11.63
N GLY A 57 0.16 -3.26 12.96
CA GLY A 57 -0.50 -2.25 13.78
C GLY A 57 0.15 -0.88 13.62
N ALA A 58 1.48 -0.82 13.75
CA ALA A 58 2.26 0.40 13.57
C ALA A 58 2.13 0.99 12.15
N VAL A 59 2.01 0.14 11.12
CA VAL A 59 1.76 0.60 9.75
C VAL A 59 0.36 1.23 9.66
N CYS A 60 -0.66 0.59 10.22
CA CYS A 60 -2.03 1.13 10.24
C CYS A 60 -2.14 2.43 11.08
N ASP A 61 -1.38 2.56 12.17
CA ASP A 61 -1.39 3.74 13.04
C ASP A 61 -0.92 5.03 12.32
N LEU A 62 -0.20 4.92 11.20
CA LEU A 62 0.19 6.05 10.36
C LEU A 62 -0.95 6.53 9.44
N GLU A 63 -1.95 5.69 9.15
CA GLU A 63 -2.99 5.99 8.17
C GLU A 63 -3.87 7.20 8.57
N PRO A 64 -4.30 7.36 9.85
CA PRO A 64 -5.07 8.52 10.28
C PRO A 64 -4.32 9.85 10.12
N TYR A 65 -3.01 9.85 10.35
CA TYR A 65 -2.18 11.04 10.14
C TYR A 65 -2.20 11.46 8.67
N TRP A 66 -1.95 10.53 7.76
CA TRP A 66 -1.96 10.82 6.33
C TRP A 66 -3.35 11.17 5.80
N GLU A 67 -4.40 10.56 6.35
CA GLU A 67 -5.79 10.93 6.02
C GLU A 67 -6.09 12.39 6.42
N ALA A 68 -5.63 12.81 7.60
CA ALA A 68 -5.80 14.19 8.06
C ALA A 68 -5.03 15.18 7.17
N ILE A 69 -3.78 14.85 6.80
CA ILE A 69 -2.97 15.70 5.91
C ILE A 69 -3.58 15.77 4.51
N ARG A 70 -4.07 14.66 3.95
CA ARG A 70 -4.72 14.63 2.63
C ARG A 70 -5.85 15.66 2.50
N LYS A 71 -6.65 15.82 3.56
CA LYS A 71 -7.74 16.82 3.60
C LYS A 71 -7.26 18.26 3.44
N VAL A 72 -6.04 18.59 3.88
CA VAL A 72 -5.43 19.91 3.67
C VAL A 72 -5.13 20.16 2.19
N TYR A 73 -4.88 19.10 1.42
CA TYR A 73 -4.60 19.13 -0.01
C TYR A 73 -5.84 18.90 -0.88
N ALA A 74 -7.05 18.99 -0.32
CA ALA A 74 -8.31 18.76 -1.05
C ALA A 74 -8.42 19.48 -2.42
N PRO A 75 -7.92 20.72 -2.61
CA PRO A 75 -7.95 21.39 -3.93
C PRO A 75 -7.14 20.69 -5.03
N PHE A 76 -6.26 19.75 -4.67
CA PHE A 76 -5.36 19.04 -5.58
C PHE A 76 -5.76 17.56 -5.78
N GLU A 77 -6.87 17.13 -5.21
CA GLU A 77 -7.38 15.76 -5.40
C GLU A 77 -7.65 15.48 -6.89
N SER A 78 -7.29 14.28 -7.33
CA SER A 78 -7.38 13.87 -8.74
C SER A 78 -8.82 13.67 -9.22
N GLY A 79 -9.80 13.72 -8.32
CA GLY A 79 -11.22 13.49 -8.60
C GLY A 79 -11.57 12.03 -8.88
N LEU A 80 -10.61 11.10 -8.73
CA LEU A 80 -10.86 9.67 -8.81
C LEU A 80 -11.41 9.18 -7.47
N PRO A 81 -12.52 8.41 -7.45
CA PRO A 81 -12.94 7.73 -6.23
C PRO A 81 -11.84 6.74 -5.82
N ALA A 82 -11.46 6.80 -4.55
CA ALA A 82 -10.60 5.79 -3.91
C ALA A 82 -11.40 4.51 -3.65
#